data_AF-A0A1F6B2W7-F1
#
_entry.id   AF-A0A1F6B2W7-F1
#
_cell.length_a   1.000
_cell.length_b   1.000
_cell.length_c   1.000
_cell.angle_alpha   90.00
_cell.angle_beta   90.00
_cell.angle_gamma   90.00
#
_symmetry.space_group_name_H-M   'P 1'
#
loop_
_entity.id
_entity.type
_entity.pdbx_description
1 polymer ?
#
loop_
_entity_poly.entity_id
_entity_poly.type
_entity_poly.pdbx_seq_one_letter_code
_entity_poly.pdbx_strand_id
1 'polypeptide(L)' 'MDKIKKIREAFFDLPIAVDGAMDEVNANKVIKEGANIICSNSYIFQGENVKEKIEALRRLGL' A
#
# COMPACT_ATOMS: atom_id res chain seq x y z
N MET A 1 -3.23 -6.04 10.55
CA MET A 1 -2.35 -6.55 9.48
C MET A 1 -2.60 -8.02 9.19
N ASP A 2 -2.88 -8.80 10.22
CA ASP A 2 -3.20 -10.23 10.16
C ASP A 2 -4.20 -10.66 9.07
N LYS A 3 -5.17 -9.81 8.71
CA LYS A 3 -6.12 -10.12 7.63
C LYS A 3 -5.43 -10.27 6.27
N ILE A 4 -4.49 -9.39 5.93
CA ILE A 4 -3.77 -9.40 4.65
C ILE A 4 -2.92 -10.66 4.57
N LYS A 5 -2.16 -10.94 5.63
CA LYS A 5 -1.36 -12.15 5.76
C LYS A 5 -2.18 -13.43 5.59
N LYS A 6 -3.31 -13.54 6.29
CA LYS A 6 -4.22 -14.68 6.16
C LYS A 6 -4.77 -14.85 4.74
N ILE A 7 -5.11 -13.75 4.06
CA ILE A 7 -5.58 -13.79 2.66
C ILE A 7 -4.44 -14.26 1.74
N ARG A 8 -3.22 -13.73 1.91
CA ARG A 8 -2.05 -14.14 1.11
C ARG A 8 -1.69 -15.61 1.32
N GLU A 9 -1.74 -16.08 2.56
CA GLU A 9 -1.49 -17.50 2.91
C GLU A 9 -2.54 -18.42 2.30
N ALA A 10 -3.81 -18.01 2.26
CA ALA A 10 -4.90 -18.79 1.68
C ALA A 10 -4.94 -18.75 0.14
N PHE A 11 -4.51 -17.63 -0.45
CA PHE A 11 -4.58 -17.37 -1.88
C PHE A 11 -3.27 -16.73 -2.38
N PHE A 12 -2.32 -17.59 -2.74
CA PHE A 12 -0.94 -17.18 -3.07
C PHE A 12 -0.86 -16.14 -4.20
N ASP A 13 -1.72 -16.23 -5.22
CA ASP A 13 -1.66 -15.35 -6.41
C ASP A 13 -2.71 -14.24 -6.42
N LEU A 14 -3.61 -14.17 -5.43
CA LEU A 14 -4.69 -13.19 -5.42
C LEU A 14 -4.11 -11.77 -5.29
N PRO A 15 -4.43 -10.82 -6.19
CA PRO A 15 -4.06 -9.42 -5.99
C PRO A 15 -4.80 -8.85 -4.78
N ILE A 16 -4.07 -8.23 -3.86
CA ILE A 16 -4.66 -7.62 -2.65
C ILE A 16 -4.49 -6.10 -2.73
N ALA A 17 -5.62 -5.38 -2.74
CA ALA A 17 -5.66 -3.94 -2.62
C ALA A 17 -6.01 -3.51 -1.19
N VAL A 18 -5.34 -2.48 -0.68
CA VAL A 18 -5.65 -1.86 0.61
C VAL A 18 -6.03 -0.40 0.40
N ASP A 19 -7.19 -0.03 0.91
CA ASP A 19 -7.74 1.32 0.87
C ASP A 19 -8.07 1.82 2.28
N GLY A 20 -7.77 3.09 2.54
CA GLY A 20 -8.01 3.77 3.81
C GLY A 20 -6.74 4.35 4.41
N ALA A 21 -6.60 5.68 4.32
CA ALA A 21 -5.55 6.47 4.98
C ALA A 21 -4.11 5.99 4.72
N MET A 22 -3.80 5.56 3.50
CA MET A 22 -2.46 5.04 3.16
C MET A 22 -1.42 6.17 3.03
N ASP A 23 -0.25 5.97 3.64
CA ASP A 23 0.97 6.78 3.57
C ASP A 23 2.20 5.85 3.47
N GLU A 24 3.42 6.39 3.43
CA GLU A 24 4.64 5.56 3.33
C GLU A 24 4.79 4.55 4.47
N VAL A 25 4.39 4.95 5.69
CA VAL A 25 4.60 4.16 6.90
C VAL A 25 3.67 2.96 6.91
N ASN A 26 2.38 3.16 6.65
CA ASN A 26 1.41 2.09 6.68
C ASN A 26 1.38 1.28 5.37
N ALA A 27 1.67 1.88 4.21
CA ALA A 27 1.83 1.18 2.94
C ALA A 27 2.94 0.14 3.03
N ASN A 28 4.12 0.52 3.55
CA ASN A 28 5.24 -0.40 3.73
C ASN A 28 4.87 -1.61 4.60
N LYS A 29 4.08 -1.36 5.66
CA LYS A 29 3.64 -2.43 6.55
C LYS A 29 2.67 -3.38 5.84
N VAL A 30 1.69 -2.89 5.08
CA VAL A 30 0.73 -3.78 4.39
C VAL A 30 1.35 -4.51 3.20
N ILE A 31 2.33 -3.90 2.51
CA ILE A 31 3.12 -4.56 1.45
C ILE A 31 3.86 -5.77 2.02
N LYS A 32 4.54 -5.61 3.18
CA LYS A 32 5.23 -6.71 3.86
C LYS A 32 4.32 -7.88 4.26
N GLU A 33 3.03 -7.62 4.45
CA GLU A 33 2.03 -8.63 4.79
C GLU A 33 1.39 -9.26 3.55
N GLY A 34 1.74 -8.79 2.35
CA GLY A 34 1.34 -9.38 1.06
C GLY A 34 0.41 -8.53 0.20
N ALA A 35 0.18 -7.25 0.52
CA ALA A 35 -0.56 -6.35 -0.38
C ALA A 35 0.24 -6.04 -1.66
N ASN A 36 -0.46 -5.89 -2.79
CA ASN A 36 0.15 -5.54 -4.08
C ASN A 36 -0.31 -4.18 -4.61
N ILE A 37 -1.42 -3.65 -4.10
CA ILE A 37 -2.04 -2.43 -4.60
C ILE A 37 -2.36 -1.54 -3.39
N ILE A 38 -1.95 -0.28 -3.46
CA ILE A 38 -2.17 0.72 -2.41
C ILE A 38 -3.06 1.82 -2.96
N CYS A 39 -4.22 2.02 -2.34
CA CYS A 39 -5.11 3.14 -2.60
C CYS A 39 -4.79 4.26 -1.62
N SER A 40 -4.16 5.33 -2.11
CA SER A 40 -3.64 6.43 -1.30
C SER A 40 -4.11 7.77 -1.83
N ASN A 41 -5.27 8.26 -1.38
CA ASN A 41 -5.83 9.51 -1.87
C ASN A 41 -5.25 10.75 -1.16
N SER A 42 -5.60 10.98 0.11
CA SER A 42 -5.24 12.21 0.83
C SER A 42 -3.73 12.45 0.90
N TYR A 43 -2.95 11.40 1.15
CA TYR A 43 -1.48 11.50 1.18
C TYR A 43 -0.88 11.98 -0.15
N ILE A 44 -1.47 11.60 -1.30
CA ILE A 44 -1.01 12.04 -2.62
C ILE A 44 -1.51 13.45 -2.92
N PHE A 45 -2.82 13.68 -2.86
CA PHE A 45 -3.44 14.91 -3.38
C PHE A 45 -3.38 16.10 -2.42
N GLN A 46 -3.11 15.87 -1.12
CA GLN A 46 -2.88 16.95 -0.16
C GLN A 46 -1.38 17.19 0.11
N GLY A 47 -0.49 16.41 -0.51
CA GLY A 47 0.95 16.65 -0.46
C GLY A 47 1.36 17.87 -1.28
N GLU A 48 2.42 18.55 -0.85
CA GLU A 48 2.97 19.71 -1.56
C GLU A 48 3.39 19.38 -3.00
N ASN A 49 3.90 18.17 -3.22
CA ASN A 49 4.32 17.67 -4.53
C ASN A 49 3.77 16.27 -4.78
N VAL A 50 2.70 16.19 -5.59
CA VAL A 50 2.03 14.95 -5.99
C VAL A 50 3.01 13.92 -6.57
N LYS A 51 3.96 14.36 -7.41
CA LYS A 51 4.94 13.47 -8.04
C LYS A 51 5.84 12.83 -6.98
N GLU A 52 6.34 13.62 -6.04
CA GLU A 52 7.17 13.11 -4.95
C GLU A 52 6.43 12.11 -4.07
N LYS A 53 5.15 12.35 -3.78
CA LYS A 53 4.30 11.43 -3.01
C LYS A 53 4.07 10.09 -3.72
N ILE A 54 3.82 10.12 -5.04
CA ILE A 54 3.71 8.89 -5.85
C ILE A 54 5.04 8.13 -5.85
N GLU A 55 6.16 8.82 -6.09
CA GLU A 55 7.48 8.20 -6.15
C GLU A 55 7.90 7.63 -4.78
N ALA A 56 7.49 8.27 -3.68
CA ALA A 56 7.69 7.74 -2.33
C ALA A 56 7.01 6.37 -2.14
N LEU A 57 5.75 6.24 -2.58
CA LEU A 57 5.04 4.95 -2.51
C LEU A 57 5.64 3.89 -3.45
N ARG A 58 6.05 4.26 -4.67
CA ARG A 58 6.70 3.34 -5.62
C ARG A 58 7.99 2.73 -5.09
N ARG A 59 8.80 3.53 -4.39
CA ARG A 59 10.07 3.07 -3.78
C ARG A 59 9.88 1.98 -2.70
N LEU A 60 8.66 1.72 -2.25
CA LEU A 60 8.36 0.67 -1.27
C LEU A 60 8.32 -0.74 -1.88
N GLY A 61 8.47 -0.87 -3.21
CA GLY A 61 8.47 -2.17 -3.89
C GLY A 61 7.09 -2.63 -4.34
N LEU A 62 6.23 -1.68 -4.72
CA LEU A 62 5.02 -1.94 -5.52
C LEU A 62 5.37 -2.20 -6.99
#